data_AF-A0A6C0F469-F1
#
_entry.id   AF-A0A6C0F469-F1
#
_cell.length_a   1.000
_cell.length_b   1.000
_cell.length_c   1.000
_cell.angle_alpha   90.00
_cell.angle_beta   90.00
_cell.angle_gamma   90.00
#
_symmetry.space_group_name_H-M   'P 1'
#
loop_
_entity.id
_entity.type
_entity.pdbx_description
1 polymer ?
#
loop_
_entity_poly.entity_id
_entity_poly.type
_entity_poly.pdbx_seq_one_letter_code
_entity_poly.pdbx_strand_id
1 'polypeptide(L)'
;MSAICNAYTCKGTNCTRPLAGEYCQVHLNSMKMIGPMRFRHNQERYIAARKINDARNKHIDEKTPQTWTAMLVATAELNGLNSQHANERRMGPHTLADQQSYDRLSSRLHSRKEIRAGIREHENFMYQLRGDGRDEDADTRLQRLHYIRMVDIGEMTSRQALELFNRIRPRLVREWRDIEEDYRGERDYEAFGPPIPHAVDGDNYLAEPPRERTLAEIAADRQNIHTSEVVKKFKDMIELIRKIEVPEEYRWNMTKVSKTMAEIISECELTPQAAWQFSSKYCAADTIYDMEEGIFGKLMDSVWQHVKNLEDPASLKRIVKEELEMNIGTCAQGNLTRVANILVGILDGLDPQEESRLHKIGKAINDVRRTLTMAMTRSEIVLATMKVLVPFHMTAEEMKPWVDAVVDSVE
;
A
#
# COMPACT_ATOMS: atom_id res chain seq x y z
N MET A 1 -59.11 -44.91 4.28
CA MET A 1 -57.88 -44.32 4.88
C MET A 1 -58.28 -43.01 5.53
N SER A 2 -58.02 -42.84 6.83
CA SER A 2 -58.27 -41.56 7.50
C SER A 2 -57.41 -40.48 6.86
N ALA A 3 -58.00 -39.32 6.54
CA ALA A 3 -57.24 -38.21 5.96
C ALA A 3 -56.09 -37.80 6.89
N ILE A 4 -54.95 -37.47 6.29
CA ILE A 4 -53.68 -37.17 6.97
C ILE A 4 -53.48 -35.66 7.01
N CYS A 5 -52.88 -35.13 8.07
CA CYS A 5 -52.63 -33.71 8.25
C CYS A 5 -51.75 -33.09 7.14
N ASN A 6 -52.17 -31.93 6.62
CA ASN A 6 -51.46 -31.20 5.55
C ASN A 6 -50.20 -30.43 6.01
N ALA A 7 -49.86 -30.46 7.32
CA ALA A 7 -48.68 -29.78 7.83
C ALA A 7 -47.41 -30.64 7.68
N TYR A 8 -46.30 -29.96 7.41
CA TYR A 8 -44.94 -30.48 7.46
C TYR A 8 -44.38 -30.35 8.88
N THR A 9 -43.63 -31.37 9.28
CA THR A 9 -42.85 -31.36 10.53
C THR A 9 -41.57 -30.55 10.35
N CYS A 10 -40.87 -30.26 11.45
CA CYS A 10 -39.57 -29.59 11.40
C CYS A 10 -38.49 -30.35 10.60
N LYS A 11 -38.70 -31.65 10.35
CA LYS A 11 -37.84 -32.47 9.50
C LYS A 11 -38.21 -32.42 8.01
N GLY A 12 -39.23 -31.63 7.64
CA GLY A 12 -39.73 -31.52 6.27
C GLY A 12 -40.60 -32.70 5.82
N THR A 13 -40.97 -33.61 6.72
CA THR A 13 -41.86 -34.74 6.40
C THR A 13 -43.32 -34.38 6.67
N ASN A 14 -44.26 -34.99 5.93
CA ASN A 14 -45.69 -34.82 6.18
C ASN A 14 -46.07 -35.34 7.56
N CYS A 15 -46.93 -34.62 8.26
CA CYS A 15 -47.45 -35.04 9.55
C CYS A 15 -48.37 -36.25 9.38
N THR A 16 -48.06 -37.36 10.07
CA THR A 16 -48.83 -38.61 9.97
C THR A 16 -50.07 -38.67 10.87
N ARG A 17 -50.37 -37.60 11.61
CA ARG A 17 -51.50 -37.58 12.55
C ARG A 17 -52.84 -37.44 11.82
N PRO A 18 -53.93 -38.01 12.37
CA PRO A 18 -55.25 -37.91 11.76
C PRO A 18 -55.70 -36.46 11.67
N LEU A 19 -56.35 -36.14 10.55
CA LEU A 19 -56.87 -34.83 10.21
C LEU A 19 -58.07 -34.46 11.09
N ALA A 20 -58.12 -33.22 11.58
CA ALA A 20 -59.23 -32.65 12.35
C ALA A 20 -59.71 -31.32 11.75
N GLY A 21 -59.79 -31.23 10.41
CA GLY A 21 -59.97 -29.99 9.65
C GLY A 21 -58.95 -29.89 8.52
N GLU A 22 -58.27 -28.75 8.31
CA GLU A 22 -57.12 -28.70 7.38
C GLU A 22 -55.83 -29.23 8.04
N TYR A 23 -55.76 -29.20 9.37
CA TYR A 23 -54.60 -29.59 10.17
C TYR A 23 -55.03 -30.48 11.35
N CYS A 24 -54.11 -31.27 11.90
CA CYS A 24 -54.37 -32.01 13.13
C CYS A 24 -54.39 -31.08 14.35
N GLN A 25 -54.98 -31.52 15.46
CA GLN A 25 -55.18 -30.70 16.66
C GLN A 25 -53.89 -30.02 17.17
N VAL A 26 -52.75 -30.71 17.05
CA VAL A 26 -51.46 -30.16 17.51
C VAL A 26 -50.96 -29.03 16.61
N HIS A 27 -51.16 -29.12 15.30
CA HIS A 27 -50.80 -28.05 14.38
C HIS A 27 -51.79 -26.88 14.45
N LEU A 28 -53.07 -27.13 14.70
CA LEU A 28 -54.04 -26.07 15.00
C LEU A 28 -53.67 -25.32 16.28
N ASN A 29 -53.28 -26.04 17.34
CA ASN A 29 -52.81 -25.41 18.58
C ASN A 29 -51.52 -24.61 18.36
N SER A 30 -50.57 -25.15 17.59
CA SER A 30 -49.36 -24.43 17.21
C SER A 30 -49.69 -23.15 16.45
N MET A 31 -50.57 -23.22 15.45
CA MET A 31 -51.05 -22.08 14.67
C MET A 31 -51.74 -21.03 15.54
N LYS A 32 -52.54 -21.44 16.53
CA LYS A 32 -53.12 -20.53 17.52
C LYS A 32 -52.07 -19.86 18.40
N MET A 33 -51.04 -20.59 18.83
CA MET A 33 -49.98 -20.05 19.70
C MET A 33 -49.06 -19.06 18.98
N ILE A 34 -48.62 -19.38 17.75
CA ILE A 34 -47.63 -18.55 17.04
C ILE A 34 -48.27 -17.58 16.04
N GLY A 35 -49.57 -17.74 15.76
CA GLY A 35 -50.32 -16.99 14.77
C GLY A 35 -50.23 -17.60 13.36
N PRO A 36 -51.25 -17.38 12.52
CA PRO A 36 -51.38 -18.02 11.21
C PRO A 36 -50.26 -17.65 10.24
N MET A 37 -49.80 -16.39 10.24
CA MET A 37 -48.69 -15.94 9.39
C MET A 37 -47.38 -16.65 9.74
N ARG A 38 -46.99 -16.68 11.02
CA ARG A 38 -45.76 -17.36 11.45
C ARG A 38 -45.84 -18.86 11.24
N PHE A 39 -47.01 -19.45 11.43
CA PHE A 39 -47.25 -20.85 11.14
C PHE A 39 -47.03 -21.15 9.66
N ARG A 40 -47.61 -20.36 8.75
CA ARG A 40 -47.38 -20.45 7.30
C ARG A 40 -45.90 -20.33 6.94
N HIS A 41 -45.20 -19.34 7.49
CA HIS A 41 -43.77 -19.15 7.22
C HIS A 41 -42.93 -20.37 7.66
N ASN A 42 -43.27 -20.97 8.80
CA ASN A 42 -42.62 -22.21 9.24
C ASN A 42 -42.91 -23.38 8.28
N GLN A 43 -44.14 -23.51 7.78
CA GLN A 43 -44.50 -24.54 6.80
C GLN A 43 -43.69 -24.39 5.50
N GLU A 44 -43.57 -23.17 4.97
CA GLU A 44 -42.77 -22.88 3.77
C GLU A 44 -41.29 -23.21 3.97
N ARG A 45 -40.73 -22.90 5.16
CA ARG A 45 -39.34 -23.27 5.51
C ARG A 45 -39.14 -24.78 5.59
N TYR A 46 -40.11 -25.52 6.15
CA TYR A 46 -40.02 -26.98 6.24
C TYR A 46 -40.11 -27.65 4.86
N ILE A 47 -40.94 -27.12 3.96
CA ILE A 47 -41.01 -27.59 2.57
C ILE A 47 -39.68 -27.34 1.84
N ALA A 48 -39.11 -26.15 1.97
CA ALA A 48 -37.82 -25.83 1.36
C ALA A 48 -36.67 -26.69 1.93
N ALA A 49 -36.65 -26.93 3.24
CA ALA A 49 -35.68 -27.83 3.87
C ALA A 49 -35.80 -29.27 3.35
N ARG A 50 -37.02 -29.75 3.09
CA ARG A 50 -37.25 -31.06 2.45
C ARG A 50 -36.64 -31.09 1.04
N LYS A 51 -36.91 -30.08 0.20
CA LYS A 51 -36.34 -30.01 -1.15
C LYS A 51 -34.81 -30.07 -1.14
N ILE A 52 -34.17 -29.41 -0.18
CA ILE A 52 -32.71 -29.46 -0.02
C ILE A 52 -32.25 -30.88 0.32
N ASN A 53 -32.92 -31.54 1.27
CA ASN A 53 -32.59 -32.91 1.63
C ASN A 53 -32.79 -33.88 0.47
N ASP A 54 -33.89 -33.75 -0.27
CA ASP A 54 -34.18 -34.57 -1.45
C ASP A 54 -33.12 -34.36 -2.55
N ALA A 55 -32.76 -33.10 -2.83
CA ALA A 55 -31.69 -32.76 -3.77
C ALA A 55 -30.31 -33.26 -3.32
N ARG A 56 -30.02 -33.18 -2.02
CA ARG A 56 -28.77 -33.68 -1.43
C ARG A 56 -28.67 -35.20 -1.52
N ASN A 57 -29.75 -35.92 -1.18
CA ASN A 57 -29.77 -37.38 -1.29
C ASN A 57 -29.57 -37.80 -2.75
N LYS A 58 -30.26 -37.14 -3.68
CA LYS A 58 -30.07 -37.38 -5.12
C LYS A 58 -28.64 -37.11 -5.59
N HIS A 59 -27.98 -36.08 -5.05
CA HIS A 59 -26.58 -35.81 -5.32
C HIS A 59 -25.63 -36.86 -4.73
N ILE A 60 -25.91 -37.37 -3.53
CA ILE A 60 -25.12 -38.45 -2.93
C ILE A 60 -25.19 -39.70 -3.81
N ASP A 61 -26.37 -40.01 -4.34
CA ASP A 61 -26.61 -41.20 -5.17
C ASP A 61 -26.01 -41.06 -6.57
N GLU A 62 -26.24 -39.93 -7.26
CA GLU A 62 -25.88 -39.77 -8.68
C GLU A 62 -24.53 -39.06 -8.90
N LYS A 63 -24.09 -38.23 -7.95
CA LYS A 63 -22.85 -37.40 -8.00
C LYS A 63 -22.67 -36.59 -9.28
N THR A 64 -23.76 -36.19 -9.92
CA THR A 64 -23.75 -35.42 -11.17
C THR A 64 -23.67 -33.91 -10.92
N PRO A 65 -23.12 -33.11 -11.85
CA PRO A 65 -23.18 -31.65 -11.79
C PRO A 65 -24.61 -31.10 -11.72
N GLN A 66 -25.57 -31.77 -12.36
CA GLN A 66 -26.99 -31.40 -12.36
C GLN A 66 -27.62 -31.55 -10.97
N THR A 67 -27.31 -32.62 -10.24
CA THR A 67 -27.82 -32.82 -8.86
C THR A 67 -27.17 -31.87 -7.87
N TRP A 68 -25.89 -31.54 -8.06
CA TRP A 68 -25.23 -30.47 -7.30
C TRP A 68 -25.91 -29.11 -7.52
N THR A 69 -26.22 -28.79 -8.79
CA THR A 69 -26.89 -27.53 -9.17
C THR A 69 -28.29 -27.46 -8.57
N ALA A 70 -29.05 -28.56 -8.59
CA ALA A 70 -30.35 -28.65 -7.94
C ALA A 70 -30.28 -28.40 -6.43
N MET A 71 -29.23 -28.89 -5.75
CA MET A 71 -29.01 -28.64 -4.33
C MET A 71 -28.70 -27.16 -4.05
N LEU A 72 -27.87 -26.53 -4.89
CA LEU A 72 -27.57 -25.10 -4.79
C LEU A 72 -28.81 -24.22 -5.01
N VAL A 73 -29.63 -24.53 -6.01
CA VAL A 73 -30.88 -23.83 -6.30
C VAL A 73 -31.86 -23.96 -5.13
N ALA A 74 -32.07 -25.17 -4.59
CA ALA A 74 -32.93 -25.38 -3.43
C ALA A 74 -32.45 -24.62 -2.18
N THR A 75 -31.13 -24.50 -2.00
CA THR A 75 -30.53 -23.73 -0.91
C THR A 75 -30.75 -22.23 -1.10
N ALA A 76 -30.61 -21.74 -2.33
CA ALA A 76 -30.88 -20.34 -2.67
C ALA A 76 -32.37 -19.98 -2.46
N GLU A 77 -33.30 -20.87 -2.84
CA GLU A 77 -34.74 -20.71 -2.58
C GLU A 77 -35.04 -20.53 -1.08
N LEU A 78 -34.46 -21.37 -0.22
CA LEU A 78 -34.64 -21.25 1.24
C LEU A 78 -34.10 -19.92 1.79
N ASN A 79 -32.96 -19.45 1.27
CA ASN A 79 -32.37 -18.17 1.67
C ASN A 79 -33.24 -16.98 1.22
N GLY A 80 -33.83 -17.07 0.02
CA GLY A 80 -34.82 -16.10 -0.47
C GLY A 80 -36.03 -16.03 0.44
N LEU A 81 -36.63 -17.18 0.77
CA LEU A 81 -37.79 -17.29 1.68
C LEU A 81 -37.48 -16.73 3.09
N ASN A 82 -36.32 -17.08 3.66
CA ASN A 82 -35.93 -16.55 4.97
C ASN A 82 -35.79 -15.02 4.95
N SER A 83 -35.29 -14.46 3.83
CA SER A 83 -35.16 -13.01 3.66
C SER A 83 -36.52 -12.33 3.50
N GLN A 84 -37.42 -12.92 2.71
CA GLN A 84 -38.80 -12.45 2.57
C GLN A 84 -39.53 -12.46 3.91
N HIS A 85 -39.50 -13.58 4.65
CA HIS A 85 -40.15 -13.69 5.96
C HIS A 85 -39.55 -12.74 7.01
N ALA A 86 -38.27 -12.39 6.88
CA ALA A 86 -37.63 -11.42 7.74
C ALA A 86 -38.11 -10.00 7.43
N ASN A 87 -38.32 -9.68 6.15
CA ASN A 87 -38.89 -8.40 5.73
C ASN A 87 -40.36 -8.29 6.18
N GLU A 88 -41.18 -9.31 5.95
CA GLU A 88 -42.59 -9.34 6.38
C GLU A 88 -42.74 -9.23 7.90
N ARG A 89 -41.81 -9.81 8.68
CA ARG A 89 -41.78 -9.67 10.14
C ARG A 89 -41.37 -8.27 10.63
N ARG A 90 -40.62 -7.52 9.83
CA ARG A 90 -40.23 -6.13 10.14
C ARG A 90 -41.35 -5.13 9.78
N MET A 91 -42.19 -5.49 8.81
CA MET A 91 -43.32 -4.70 8.31
C MET A 91 -44.59 -4.89 9.17
N GLY A 92 -44.51 -4.62 10.48
CA GLY A 92 -45.69 -4.60 11.35
C GLY A 92 -46.77 -3.59 10.87
N PRO A 93 -48.00 -3.63 11.43
CA PRO A 93 -49.19 -2.98 10.86
C PRO A 93 -49.22 -1.42 10.95
N HIS A 94 -48.08 -0.76 11.14
CA HIS A 94 -48.01 0.69 11.25
C HIS A 94 -47.52 1.33 9.95
N THR A 95 -48.51 1.78 9.17
CA THR A 95 -48.56 2.95 8.27
C THR A 95 -47.36 3.26 7.37
N LEU A 96 -47.66 3.36 6.06
CA LEU A 96 -46.86 3.77 4.89
C LEU A 96 -45.81 4.89 5.08
N ALA A 97 -45.86 5.71 6.14
CA ALA A 97 -44.82 6.67 6.49
C ALA A 97 -43.49 5.98 6.86
N ASP A 98 -43.53 4.74 7.36
CA ASP A 98 -42.33 3.98 7.70
C ASP A 98 -41.67 3.31 6.49
N GLN A 99 -42.38 3.17 5.36
CA GLN A 99 -41.84 2.50 4.16
C GLN A 99 -40.63 3.26 3.59
N GLN A 100 -40.69 4.59 3.56
CA GLN A 100 -39.57 5.43 3.11
C GLN A 100 -38.40 5.45 4.10
N SER A 101 -38.66 5.23 5.39
CA SER A 101 -37.61 5.04 6.40
C SER A 101 -36.97 3.66 6.26
N TYR A 102 -37.76 2.62 5.99
CA TYR A 102 -37.29 1.27 5.73
C TYR A 102 -36.54 1.15 4.42
N ASP A 103 -36.96 1.81 3.33
CA ASP A 103 -36.21 1.84 2.07
C ASP A 103 -34.88 2.56 2.26
N ARG A 104 -34.85 3.66 3.03
CA ARG A 104 -33.60 4.33 3.41
C ARG A 104 -32.70 3.43 4.27
N LEU A 105 -33.26 2.69 5.22
CA LEU A 105 -32.49 1.77 6.07
C LEU A 105 -32.03 0.51 5.31
N SER A 106 -32.87 -0.01 4.42
CA SER A 106 -32.62 -1.16 3.56
C SER A 106 -31.53 -0.85 2.55
N SER A 107 -31.59 0.30 1.87
CA SER A 107 -30.52 0.79 1.01
C SER A 107 -29.23 0.97 1.80
N ARG A 108 -29.26 1.57 3.00
CA ARG A 108 -28.07 1.66 3.87
C ARG A 108 -27.52 0.29 4.28
N LEU A 109 -28.38 -0.70 4.52
CA LEU A 109 -27.96 -2.07 4.86
C LEU A 109 -27.45 -2.84 3.64
N HIS A 110 -28.01 -2.61 2.45
CA HIS A 110 -27.53 -3.16 1.19
C HIS A 110 -26.16 -2.58 0.86
N SER A 111 -26.00 -1.25 0.91
CA SER A 111 -24.69 -0.60 0.74
C SER A 111 -23.68 -1.11 1.77
N ARG A 112 -24.07 -1.33 3.04
CA ARG A 112 -23.18 -1.96 4.04
C ARG A 112 -22.86 -3.42 3.72
N LYS A 113 -23.78 -4.18 3.13
CA LYS A 113 -23.56 -5.57 2.70
C LYS A 113 -22.64 -5.63 1.49
N GLU A 114 -22.79 -4.71 0.53
CA GLU A 114 -21.94 -4.55 -0.64
C GLU A 114 -20.53 -4.10 -0.24
N ILE A 115 -20.41 -3.13 0.68
CA ILE A 115 -19.11 -2.75 1.27
C ILE A 115 -18.46 -3.96 1.97
N ARG A 116 -19.21 -4.75 2.76
CA ARG A 116 -18.68 -5.97 3.39
C ARG A 116 -18.39 -7.10 2.39
N ALA A 117 -19.03 -7.11 1.23
CA ALA A 117 -18.74 -8.05 0.16
C ALA A 117 -17.45 -7.63 -0.55
N GLY A 118 -17.31 -6.34 -0.89
CA GLY A 118 -16.09 -5.76 -1.46
C GLY A 118 -14.89 -5.86 -0.52
N ILE A 119 -15.06 -5.68 0.79
CA ILE A 119 -13.98 -5.89 1.78
C ILE A 119 -13.57 -7.37 1.82
N ARG A 120 -14.51 -8.32 1.81
CA ARG A 120 -14.18 -9.75 1.78
C ARG A 120 -13.53 -10.18 0.48
N GLU A 121 -13.96 -9.61 -0.63
CA GLU A 121 -13.37 -9.84 -1.95
C GLU A 121 -11.94 -9.26 -2.00
N HIS A 122 -11.76 -8.06 -1.46
CA HIS A 122 -10.46 -7.43 -1.28
C HIS A 122 -9.52 -8.30 -0.43
N GLU A 123 -9.97 -8.75 0.74
CA GLU A 123 -9.21 -9.62 1.64
C GLU A 123 -8.87 -10.97 0.99
N ASN A 124 -9.79 -11.58 0.24
CA ASN A 124 -9.53 -12.83 -0.47
C ASN A 124 -8.44 -12.67 -1.53
N PHE A 125 -8.50 -11.59 -2.33
CA PHE A 125 -7.47 -11.32 -3.33
C PHE A 125 -6.14 -10.97 -2.68
N MET A 126 -6.13 -10.21 -1.59
CA MET A 126 -4.90 -9.92 -0.84
C MET A 126 -4.31 -11.15 -0.18
N TYR A 127 -5.13 -12.08 0.30
CA TYR A 127 -4.68 -13.38 0.82
C TYR A 127 -3.97 -14.20 -0.28
N GLN A 128 -4.57 -14.26 -1.47
CA GLN A 128 -3.96 -14.93 -2.63
C GLN A 128 -2.70 -14.21 -3.12
N LEU A 129 -2.69 -12.86 -3.07
CA LEU A 129 -1.53 -12.05 -3.43
C LEU A 129 -0.37 -12.27 -2.48
N ARG A 130 -0.63 -12.39 -1.18
CA ARG A 130 0.42 -12.63 -0.17
C ARG A 130 1.01 -14.04 -0.31
N GLY A 131 0.18 -15.01 -0.68
CA GLY A 131 0.55 -16.42 -0.74
C GLY A 131 1.06 -16.92 0.61
N ASP A 132 1.58 -18.15 0.63
CA ASP A 132 2.20 -18.76 1.81
C ASP A 132 3.71 -18.50 1.91
N GLY A 133 4.33 -17.99 0.83
CA GLY A 133 5.73 -17.58 0.74
C GLY A 133 6.74 -18.73 0.86
N ARG A 134 6.24 -19.98 0.90
CA ARG A 134 7.07 -21.18 0.92
C ARG A 134 7.33 -21.57 -0.52
N ASP A 135 8.58 -21.90 -0.83
CA ASP A 135 9.02 -22.35 -2.15
C ASP A 135 9.00 -21.31 -3.29
N GLU A 136 8.99 -20.01 -2.96
CA GLU A 136 9.11 -18.94 -3.95
C GLU A 136 10.48 -18.26 -3.91
N ASP A 137 11.04 -17.95 -5.08
CA ASP A 137 12.30 -17.23 -5.22
C ASP A 137 12.19 -15.76 -4.77
N ALA A 138 13.34 -15.12 -4.55
CA ALA A 138 13.41 -13.75 -4.02
C ALA A 138 12.81 -12.70 -4.97
N ASP A 139 12.95 -12.87 -6.28
CA ASP A 139 12.43 -11.91 -7.28
C ASP A 139 10.92 -12.02 -7.40
N THR A 140 10.37 -13.25 -7.39
CA THR A 140 8.94 -13.48 -7.32
C THR A 140 8.34 -12.85 -6.06
N ARG A 141 9.04 -12.91 -4.92
CA ARG A 141 8.62 -12.22 -3.68
C ARG A 141 8.69 -10.69 -3.79
N LEU A 142 9.74 -10.14 -4.40
CA LEU A 142 9.89 -8.70 -4.64
C LEU A 142 8.78 -8.15 -5.55
N GLN A 143 8.52 -8.84 -6.66
CA GLN A 143 7.42 -8.50 -7.58
C GLN A 143 6.07 -8.58 -6.90
N ARG A 144 5.84 -9.61 -6.08
CA ARG A 144 4.63 -9.71 -5.25
C ARG A 144 4.49 -8.52 -4.30
N LEU A 145 5.55 -8.16 -3.58
CA LEU A 145 5.56 -7.01 -2.66
C LEU A 145 5.25 -5.69 -3.39
N HIS A 146 5.75 -5.54 -4.62
CA HIS A 146 5.40 -4.40 -5.49
C HIS A 146 3.89 -4.33 -5.73
N TYR A 147 3.24 -5.42 -6.13
CA TYR A 147 1.80 -5.45 -6.36
C TYR A 147 0.97 -5.28 -5.07
N ILE A 148 1.42 -5.81 -3.93
CA ILE A 148 0.81 -5.55 -2.62
C ILE A 148 0.85 -4.05 -2.32
N ARG A 149 2.01 -3.42 -2.52
CA ARG A 149 2.19 -1.98 -2.30
C ARG A 149 1.26 -1.17 -3.20
N MET A 150 1.14 -1.51 -4.49
CA MET A 150 0.24 -0.80 -5.42
C MET A 150 -1.23 -0.88 -4.99
N VAL A 151 -1.64 -1.98 -4.35
CA VAL A 151 -2.98 -2.10 -3.76
C VAL A 151 -3.11 -1.25 -2.50
N ASP A 152 -2.12 -1.29 -1.61
CA ASP A 152 -2.15 -0.56 -0.34
C ASP A 152 -2.18 0.97 -0.54
N ILE A 153 -1.52 1.47 -1.58
CA ILE A 153 -1.54 2.90 -1.96
C ILE A 153 -2.74 3.29 -2.85
N GLY A 154 -3.60 2.32 -3.22
CA GLY A 154 -4.80 2.56 -4.01
C GLY A 154 -4.58 2.82 -5.50
N GLU A 155 -3.37 2.58 -6.02
CA GLU A 155 -3.07 2.68 -7.46
C GLU A 155 -3.76 1.57 -8.27
N MET A 156 -4.09 0.44 -7.64
CA MET A 156 -4.86 -0.63 -8.26
C MET A 156 -5.77 -1.37 -7.28
N THR A 157 -6.79 -2.03 -7.81
CA THR A 157 -7.59 -2.98 -7.01
C THR A 157 -6.81 -4.26 -6.73
N SER A 158 -7.06 -4.91 -5.59
CA SER A 158 -6.42 -6.20 -5.25
C SER A 158 -6.67 -7.29 -6.30
N ARG A 159 -7.79 -7.23 -7.01
CA ARG A 159 -8.09 -8.10 -8.15
C ARG A 159 -7.14 -7.86 -9.33
N GLN A 160 -6.99 -6.60 -9.76
CA GLN A 160 -6.08 -6.24 -10.86
C GLN A 160 -4.63 -6.60 -10.53
N ALA A 161 -4.22 -6.37 -9.28
CA ALA A 161 -2.91 -6.75 -8.79
C ALA A 161 -2.65 -8.25 -8.95
N LEU A 162 -3.62 -9.08 -8.55
CA LEU A 162 -3.51 -10.53 -8.63
C LEU A 162 -3.48 -11.02 -10.08
N GLU A 163 -4.32 -10.46 -10.93
CA GLU A 163 -4.38 -10.81 -12.36
C GLU A 163 -3.06 -10.45 -13.06
N LEU A 164 -2.47 -9.28 -12.78
CA LEU A 164 -1.18 -8.87 -13.34
C LEU A 164 -0.02 -9.73 -12.81
N PHE A 165 0.03 -9.96 -11.51
CA PHE A 165 1.04 -10.83 -10.91
C PHE A 165 1.01 -12.24 -11.51
N ASN A 166 -0.17 -12.84 -11.62
CA ASN A 166 -0.33 -14.18 -12.21
C ASN A 166 0.04 -14.25 -13.70
N ARG A 167 -0.03 -13.12 -14.42
CA ARG A 167 0.38 -13.04 -15.82
C ARG A 167 1.90 -13.01 -15.98
N ILE A 168 2.61 -12.36 -15.06
CA ILE A 168 4.06 -12.17 -15.11
C ILE A 168 4.81 -13.35 -14.48
N ARG A 169 4.27 -13.94 -13.40
CA ARG A 169 4.89 -15.05 -12.67
C ARG A 169 5.43 -16.18 -13.57
N PRO A 170 4.70 -16.70 -14.58
CA PRO A 170 5.21 -17.78 -15.43
C PRO A 170 6.38 -17.37 -16.34
N ARG A 171 6.58 -16.07 -16.55
CA ARG A 171 7.73 -15.55 -17.31
C ARG A 171 8.98 -15.51 -16.43
N LEU A 172 8.87 -14.99 -15.21
CA LEU A 172 9.97 -14.93 -14.25
C LEU A 172 10.50 -16.32 -13.92
N VAL A 173 9.60 -17.28 -13.69
CA VAL A 173 9.98 -18.69 -13.43
C VAL A 173 10.72 -19.32 -14.62
N ARG A 174 10.39 -18.92 -15.87
CA ARG A 174 11.09 -19.40 -17.07
C ARG A 174 12.46 -18.75 -17.22
N GLU A 175 12.55 -17.44 -17.08
CA GLU A 175 13.83 -16.71 -17.15
C GLU A 175 14.82 -17.22 -16.10
N TRP A 176 14.36 -17.50 -14.87
CA TRP A 176 15.19 -18.11 -13.83
C TRP A 176 15.62 -19.54 -14.14
N ARG A 177 14.70 -20.37 -14.65
CA ARG A 177 15.03 -21.73 -15.07
C ARG A 177 16.07 -21.73 -16.20
N ASP A 178 15.93 -20.81 -17.14
CA ASP A 178 16.88 -20.63 -18.25
C ASP A 178 18.28 -20.25 -17.73
N ILE A 179 18.35 -19.31 -16.78
CA ILE A 179 19.59 -18.90 -16.12
C ILE A 179 20.21 -20.07 -15.34
N GLU A 180 19.40 -20.86 -14.62
CA GLU A 180 19.89 -22.00 -13.85
C GLU A 180 20.38 -23.15 -14.73
N GLU A 181 19.70 -23.43 -15.84
CA GLU A 181 20.14 -24.41 -16.87
C GLU A 181 21.42 -23.95 -17.57
N ASP A 182 21.57 -22.65 -17.87
CA ASP A 182 22.82 -22.05 -18.37
C ASP A 182 23.95 -22.21 -17.34
N TYR A 183 23.69 -21.91 -16.05
CA TYR A 183 24.69 -22.00 -14.99
C TYR A 183 25.15 -23.43 -14.69
N ARG A 184 24.26 -24.41 -14.86
CA ARG A 184 24.57 -25.84 -14.70
C ARG A 184 25.20 -26.47 -15.94
N GLY A 185 25.29 -25.73 -17.05
CA GLY A 185 25.86 -26.21 -18.31
C GLY A 185 25.02 -27.31 -18.97
N GLU A 186 23.72 -27.37 -18.68
CA GLU A 186 22.80 -28.41 -19.17
C GLU A 186 22.11 -28.02 -20.50
N ARG A 187 22.40 -26.83 -21.04
CA ARG A 187 21.88 -26.37 -22.33
C ARG A 187 22.75 -26.86 -23.49
N ASP A 188 22.14 -27.57 -24.45
CA ASP A 188 22.76 -27.93 -25.71
C ASP A 188 22.89 -26.67 -26.60
N TYR A 189 24.09 -26.09 -26.64
CA TYR A 189 24.39 -24.84 -27.37
C TYR A 189 24.63 -25.03 -28.88
N GLU A 190 24.24 -26.16 -29.49
CA GLU A 190 24.52 -26.42 -30.92
C GLU A 190 23.87 -25.40 -31.88
N ALA A 191 22.88 -24.62 -31.43
CA ALA A 191 22.14 -23.67 -32.28
C ALA A 191 22.70 -22.23 -32.32
N PHE A 192 23.62 -21.83 -31.44
CA PHE A 192 23.99 -20.41 -31.25
C PHE A 192 25.38 -20.00 -31.76
N GLY A 193 26.02 -20.84 -32.57
CA GLY A 193 27.33 -20.53 -33.15
C GLY A 193 28.49 -20.67 -32.14
N PRO A 194 29.74 -20.52 -32.59
CA PRO A 194 30.91 -20.76 -31.73
C PRO A 194 30.87 -19.79 -30.53
N PRO A 195 31.17 -20.28 -29.31
CA PRO A 195 31.15 -19.46 -28.11
C PRO A 195 32.11 -18.27 -28.26
N ILE A 196 31.66 -17.11 -27.79
CA ILE A 196 32.48 -15.90 -27.73
C ILE A 196 33.74 -16.24 -26.93
N PRO A 197 34.96 -15.99 -27.45
CA PRO A 197 36.19 -16.30 -26.72
C PRO A 197 36.17 -15.57 -25.38
N HIS A 198 36.27 -16.31 -24.27
CA HIS A 198 36.50 -15.74 -22.96
C HIS A 198 37.74 -14.86 -23.03
N ALA A 199 37.55 -13.54 -22.92
CA ALA A 199 38.64 -12.60 -22.77
C ALA A 199 39.29 -12.88 -21.41
N VAL A 200 40.47 -13.47 -21.48
CA VAL A 200 41.37 -13.72 -20.36
C VAL A 200 41.64 -12.37 -19.67
N ASP A 201 41.59 -12.36 -18.33
CA ASP A 201 41.97 -11.29 -17.39
C ASP A 201 40.92 -10.25 -16.91
N GLY A 202 39.61 -10.53 -17.00
CA GLY A 202 38.56 -9.64 -16.45
C GLY A 202 37.79 -10.12 -15.21
N ASP A 203 37.67 -11.44 -15.01
CA ASP A 203 36.54 -12.00 -14.24
C ASP A 203 36.77 -12.19 -12.73
N ASN A 204 37.91 -11.77 -12.18
CA ASN A 204 38.17 -11.87 -10.73
C ASN A 204 37.61 -10.69 -9.90
N TYR A 205 36.95 -9.69 -10.51
CA TYR A 205 36.46 -8.51 -9.79
C TYR A 205 34.99 -8.59 -9.32
N LEU A 206 34.21 -9.60 -9.75
CA LEU A 206 32.78 -9.71 -9.44
C LEU A 206 32.45 -10.70 -8.31
N ALA A 207 33.46 -11.18 -7.57
CA ALA A 207 33.29 -12.17 -6.51
C ALA A 207 33.42 -11.59 -5.08
N GLU A 208 33.45 -10.27 -4.89
CA GLU A 208 33.41 -9.70 -3.54
C GLU A 208 31.96 -9.41 -3.12
N PRO A 209 31.46 -10.03 -2.03
CA PRO A 209 30.17 -9.65 -1.46
C PRO A 209 30.18 -8.17 -1.06
N PRO A 210 29.01 -7.49 -0.98
CA PRO A 210 28.94 -6.09 -0.60
C PRO A 210 29.72 -5.87 0.70
N ARG A 211 30.80 -5.09 0.60
CA ARG A 211 31.72 -4.89 1.70
C ARG A 211 30.96 -4.23 2.84
N GLU A 212 30.83 -4.94 3.97
CA GLU A 212 30.30 -4.34 5.19
C GLU A 212 31.19 -3.15 5.56
N ARG A 213 30.66 -1.94 5.36
CA ARG A 213 31.37 -0.71 5.71
C ARG A 213 31.56 -0.69 7.22
N THR A 214 32.81 -0.56 7.65
CA THR A 214 33.16 -0.39 9.05
C THR A 214 32.63 0.96 9.56
N LEU A 215 32.37 1.09 10.86
CA LEU A 215 31.96 2.37 11.47
C LEU A 215 32.94 3.51 11.17
N ALA A 216 34.23 3.19 11.02
CA ALA A 216 35.25 4.15 10.63
C ALA A 216 35.06 4.67 9.20
N GLU A 217 34.65 3.81 8.26
CA GLU A 217 34.36 4.18 6.87
C GLU A 217 33.06 5.00 6.77
N ILE A 218 32.05 4.71 7.61
CA ILE A 218 30.81 5.50 7.70
C ILE A 218 31.08 6.87 8.34
N ALA A 219 31.95 6.93 9.37
CA ALA A 219 32.35 8.19 10.00
C ALA A 219 33.26 9.04 9.10
N ALA A 220 34.06 8.40 8.24
CA ALA A 220 34.89 9.05 7.23
C ALA A 220 34.11 9.41 5.94
N ASP A 221 32.87 8.92 5.79
CA ASP A 221 32.02 9.24 4.67
C ASP A 221 31.62 10.72 4.73
N ARG A 222 32.16 11.49 3.80
CA ARG A 222 31.90 12.93 3.66
C ARG A 222 30.44 13.23 3.27
N GLN A 223 29.65 12.22 2.90
CA GLN A 223 28.21 12.32 2.67
C GLN A 223 27.36 11.93 3.88
N ASN A 224 27.99 11.50 4.98
CA ASN A 224 27.25 11.16 6.18
C ASN A 224 26.68 12.42 6.83
N ILE A 225 25.35 12.51 6.84
CA ILE A 225 24.59 13.58 7.48
C ILE A 225 24.77 13.62 9.01
N HIS A 226 25.37 12.57 9.59
CA HIS A 226 25.72 12.46 11.00
C HIS A 226 27.17 12.87 11.30
N THR A 227 27.90 13.49 10.36
CA THR A 227 29.21 14.09 10.68
C THR A 227 29.04 15.31 11.59
N SER A 228 29.99 15.51 12.51
CA SER A 228 29.93 16.61 13.49
C SER A 228 29.87 18.00 12.83
N GLU A 229 30.49 18.17 11.67
CA GLU A 229 30.46 19.42 10.90
C GLU A 229 29.08 19.69 10.30
N VAL A 230 28.45 18.68 9.71
CA VAL A 230 27.09 18.79 9.16
C VAL A 230 26.09 19.05 10.26
N VAL A 231 26.19 18.32 11.38
CA VAL A 231 25.33 18.54 12.56
C VAL A 231 25.52 19.95 13.10
N LYS A 232 26.76 20.46 13.19
CA LYS A 232 27.01 21.82 13.66
C LYS A 232 26.36 22.88 12.77
N LYS A 233 26.61 22.84 11.45
CA LYS A 233 25.98 23.76 10.48
C LYS A 233 24.46 23.69 10.55
N PHE A 234 23.93 22.47 10.75
CA PHE A 234 22.50 22.26 10.88
C PHE A 234 21.90 22.89 12.15
N LYS A 235 22.61 22.80 13.28
CA LYS A 235 22.22 23.48 14.52
C LYS A 235 22.23 25.00 14.36
N ASP A 236 23.26 25.54 13.70
CA ASP A 236 23.37 26.98 13.42
C ASP A 236 22.18 27.48 12.57
N MET A 237 21.77 26.69 11.55
CA MET A 237 20.58 26.99 10.75
C MET A 237 19.29 26.98 11.57
N ILE A 238 19.11 25.98 12.43
CA ILE A 238 17.94 25.93 13.33
C ILE A 238 17.90 27.16 14.23
N GLU A 239 19.03 27.55 14.83
CA GLU A 239 19.08 28.75 15.67
C GLU A 239 18.68 30.02 14.91
N LEU A 240 19.04 30.12 13.63
CA LEU A 240 18.64 31.25 12.79
C LEU A 240 17.13 31.26 12.53
N ILE A 241 16.55 30.11 12.15
CA ILE A 241 15.09 29.98 11.93
C ILE A 241 14.32 30.27 13.22
N ARG A 242 14.83 29.82 14.37
CA ARG A 242 14.19 30.01 15.68
C ARG A 242 14.15 31.46 16.17
N LYS A 243 14.86 32.39 15.51
CA LYS A 243 14.73 33.84 15.76
C LYS A 243 13.43 34.43 15.23
N ILE A 244 12.71 33.73 14.36
CA ILE A 244 11.40 34.17 13.88
C ILE A 244 10.43 34.21 15.06
N GLU A 245 9.80 35.36 15.28
CA GLU A 245 8.86 35.55 16.38
C GLU A 245 7.59 34.70 16.17
N VAL A 246 7.26 33.89 17.18
CA VAL A 246 6.06 33.04 17.19
C VAL A 246 5.07 33.54 18.23
N PRO A 247 3.86 33.98 17.82
CA PRO A 247 2.80 34.39 18.73
C PRO A 247 2.36 33.25 19.65
N GLU A 248 1.82 33.55 20.83
CA GLU A 248 1.50 32.53 21.85
C GLU A 248 0.54 31.45 21.34
N GLU A 249 -0.43 31.81 20.50
CA GLU A 249 -1.41 30.87 19.93
C GLU A 249 -0.84 29.88 18.89
N TYR A 250 0.34 30.18 18.34
CA TYR A 250 1.07 29.28 17.44
C TYR A 250 2.22 28.56 18.13
N ARG A 251 2.53 28.93 19.37
CA ARG A 251 3.69 28.39 20.07
C ARG A 251 3.43 26.96 20.53
N TRP A 252 4.27 26.05 20.06
CA TRP A 252 4.25 24.65 20.43
C TRP A 252 4.34 24.49 21.95
N ASN A 253 3.48 23.63 22.48
CA ASN A 253 3.40 23.30 23.88
C ASN A 253 2.77 21.90 24.02
N MET A 254 3.23 21.12 25.00
CA MET A 254 2.65 19.82 25.33
C MET A 254 1.24 19.91 25.95
N THR A 255 0.87 21.07 26.49
CA THR A 255 -0.37 21.29 27.26
C THR A 255 -1.42 22.13 26.52
N LYS A 256 -0.99 22.96 25.57
CA LYS A 256 -1.87 23.84 24.78
C LYS A 256 -1.78 23.46 23.31
N VAL A 257 -2.93 23.35 22.65
CA VAL A 257 -2.98 23.05 21.21
C VAL A 257 -2.57 24.29 20.42
N SER A 258 -1.47 24.20 19.67
CA SER A 258 -1.05 25.22 18.72
C SER A 258 -1.92 25.20 17.45
N LYS A 259 -2.21 26.38 16.89
CA LYS A 259 -2.90 26.50 15.59
C LYS A 259 -2.05 26.01 14.41
N THR A 260 -0.71 26.05 14.52
CA THR A 260 0.23 25.73 13.45
C THR A 260 -0.08 24.40 12.77
N MET A 261 -0.26 23.34 13.56
CA MET A 261 -0.47 22.00 13.02
C MET A 261 -1.76 21.91 12.19
N ALA A 262 -2.87 22.44 12.72
CA ALA A 262 -4.16 22.38 12.05
C ALA A 262 -4.15 23.20 10.76
N GLU A 263 -3.58 24.40 10.81
CA GLU A 263 -3.47 25.28 9.65
C GLU A 263 -2.60 24.68 8.56
N ILE A 264 -1.42 24.12 8.88
CA ILE A 264 -0.57 23.44 7.88
C ILE A 264 -1.32 22.30 7.20
N ILE A 265 -1.99 21.44 7.98
CA ILE A 265 -2.73 20.31 7.41
C ILE A 265 -3.83 20.80 6.45
N SER A 266 -4.56 21.85 6.82
CA SER A 266 -5.65 22.38 6.00
C SER A 266 -5.19 23.24 4.83
N GLU A 267 -4.20 24.11 5.01
CA GLU A 267 -3.79 25.13 4.03
C GLU A 267 -2.74 24.62 3.05
N CYS A 268 -1.93 23.63 3.43
CA CYS A 268 -1.04 22.92 2.52
C CYS A 268 -1.72 21.69 1.88
N GLU A 269 -2.95 21.35 2.30
CA GLU A 269 -3.72 20.21 1.80
C GLU A 269 -2.89 18.91 1.80
N LEU A 270 -2.35 18.55 2.97
CA LEU A 270 -1.50 17.37 3.11
C LEU A 270 -2.30 16.08 2.83
N THR A 271 -1.68 15.10 2.17
CA THR A 271 -2.26 13.75 2.08
C THR A 271 -2.53 13.16 3.48
N PRO A 272 -3.53 12.26 3.64
CA PRO A 272 -3.85 11.67 4.95
C PRO A 272 -2.65 11.00 5.65
N GLN A 273 -1.77 10.36 4.86
CA GLN A 273 -0.57 9.72 5.38
C GLN A 273 0.46 10.74 5.87
N ALA A 274 0.72 11.80 5.10
CA ALA A 274 1.62 12.87 5.50
C ALA A 274 1.07 13.64 6.71
N ALA A 275 -0.23 13.94 6.73
CA ALA A 275 -0.89 14.60 7.85
C ALA A 275 -0.76 13.79 9.14
N TRP A 276 -0.93 12.46 9.08
CA TRP A 276 -0.75 11.57 10.24
C TRP A 276 0.70 11.57 10.74
N GLN A 277 1.67 11.37 9.85
CA GLN A 277 3.08 11.36 10.24
C GLN A 277 3.53 12.72 10.77
N PHE A 278 3.16 13.80 10.09
CA PHE A 278 3.43 15.16 10.52
C PHE A 278 2.85 15.42 11.91
N SER A 279 1.58 15.08 12.14
CA SER A 279 0.93 15.25 13.47
C SER A 279 1.66 14.44 14.54
N SER A 280 2.08 13.22 14.24
CA SER A 280 2.84 12.38 15.17
C SER A 280 4.19 13.00 15.54
N LYS A 281 4.90 13.62 14.59
CA LYS A 281 6.20 14.26 14.84
C LYS A 281 6.05 15.63 15.51
N TYR A 282 5.03 16.39 15.10
CA TYR A 282 4.72 17.69 15.68
C TYR A 282 4.34 17.56 17.16
N CYS A 283 3.54 16.57 17.54
CA CYS A 283 3.14 16.37 18.93
C CYS A 283 4.17 15.62 19.80
N ALA A 284 5.29 15.17 19.22
CA ALA A 284 6.30 14.44 19.97
C ALA A 284 7.19 15.37 20.79
N ALA A 285 7.48 14.95 22.02
CA ALA A 285 8.47 15.58 22.92
C ALA A 285 9.91 15.16 22.59
N ASP A 286 10.17 14.62 21.39
CA ASP A 286 11.49 14.09 21.05
C ASP A 286 12.55 15.20 21.07
N THR A 287 13.71 14.88 21.62
CA THR A 287 14.93 15.68 21.48
C THR A 287 15.69 15.15 20.25
N ILE A 288 15.99 16.03 19.30
CA ILE A 288 16.69 15.67 18.05
C ILE A 288 18.02 16.40 18.03
N TYR A 289 19.12 15.70 17.72
CA TYR A 289 20.49 16.21 17.81
C TYR A 289 20.88 16.76 19.19
N ASP A 290 20.35 16.17 20.27
CA ASP A 290 20.54 16.63 21.65
C ASP A 290 20.16 18.12 21.85
N MET A 291 19.19 18.60 21.06
CA MET A 291 18.61 19.93 21.20
C MET A 291 17.44 19.88 22.21
N GLU A 292 16.60 20.92 22.20
CA GLU A 292 15.46 21.03 23.11
C GLU A 292 14.33 20.04 22.82
N GLU A 293 13.52 19.77 23.86
CA GLU A 293 12.31 18.96 23.77
C GLU A 293 11.31 19.59 22.78
N GLY A 294 10.73 18.76 21.91
CA GLY A 294 9.75 19.21 20.93
C GLY A 294 10.33 20.12 19.84
N ILE A 295 11.63 20.01 19.58
CA ILE A 295 12.33 20.88 18.60
C ILE A 295 11.68 20.85 17.22
N PHE A 296 11.12 19.72 16.80
CA PHE A 296 10.41 19.61 15.53
C PHE A 296 9.20 20.54 15.46
N GLY A 297 8.30 20.48 16.45
CA GLY A 297 7.12 21.35 16.49
C GLY A 297 7.49 22.83 16.60
N LYS A 298 8.48 23.13 17.45
CA LYS A 298 9.02 24.49 17.64
C LYS A 298 9.65 25.09 16.37
N LEU A 299 10.35 24.28 15.58
CA LEU A 299 10.91 24.69 14.30
C LEU A 299 9.79 24.92 13.28
N MET A 300 8.81 24.02 13.22
CA MET A 300 7.65 24.14 12.34
C MET A 300 6.82 25.39 12.62
N ASP A 301 6.68 25.81 13.88
CA ASP A 301 6.00 27.07 14.20
C ASP A 301 6.72 28.27 13.58
N SER A 302 8.04 28.35 13.74
CA SER A 302 8.86 29.41 13.15
C SER A 302 8.76 29.41 11.63
N VAL A 303 8.84 28.24 10.99
CA VAL A 303 8.66 28.10 9.55
C VAL A 303 7.28 28.57 9.11
N TRP A 304 6.23 28.16 9.82
CA TRP A 304 4.86 28.54 9.49
C TRP A 304 4.60 30.04 9.64
N GLN A 305 5.14 30.68 10.69
CA GLN A 305 5.03 32.13 10.83
C GLN A 305 5.73 32.87 9.69
N HIS A 306 6.87 32.36 9.22
CA HIS A 306 7.51 32.93 8.04
C HIS A 306 6.61 32.83 6.81
N VAL A 307 6.06 31.63 6.54
CA VAL A 307 5.12 31.40 5.42
C VAL A 307 3.92 32.35 5.49
N LYS A 308 3.32 32.52 6.66
CA LYS A 308 2.13 33.38 6.83
C LYS A 308 2.38 34.86 6.62
N ASN A 309 3.61 35.32 6.90
CA ASN A 309 3.96 36.73 6.80
C ASN A 309 4.40 37.15 5.38
N LEU A 310 4.43 36.22 4.42
CA LEU A 310 4.72 36.53 3.01
C LEU A 310 3.49 37.11 2.29
N GLU A 311 3.74 38.04 1.37
CA GLU A 311 2.71 38.64 0.52
C GLU A 311 2.09 37.62 -0.46
N ASP A 312 2.91 36.69 -0.99
CA ASP A 312 2.46 35.53 -1.78
C ASP A 312 2.97 34.22 -1.16
N PRO A 313 2.19 33.60 -0.26
CA PRO A 313 2.61 32.39 0.44
C PRO A 313 2.42 31.11 -0.39
N ALA A 314 1.80 31.17 -1.58
CA ALA A 314 1.36 29.97 -2.30
C ALA A 314 2.55 29.07 -2.72
N SER A 315 3.64 29.69 -3.19
CA SER A 315 4.85 29.00 -3.59
C SER A 315 5.49 28.24 -2.42
N LEU A 316 5.57 28.87 -1.24
CA LEU A 316 6.18 28.29 -0.06
C LEU A 316 5.27 27.24 0.59
N LYS A 317 3.95 27.42 0.56
CA LYS A 317 2.99 26.36 0.99
C LYS A 317 3.15 25.08 0.18
N ARG A 318 3.42 25.19 -1.13
CA ARG A 318 3.71 24.02 -1.98
C ARG A 318 5.01 23.34 -1.56
N ILE A 319 6.07 24.10 -1.29
CA ILE A 319 7.35 23.54 -0.81
C ILE A 319 7.15 22.85 0.55
N VAL A 320 6.43 23.47 1.48
CA VAL A 320 6.08 22.87 2.78
C VAL A 320 5.35 21.53 2.57
N LYS A 321 4.38 21.48 1.66
CA LYS A 321 3.67 20.23 1.31
C LYS A 321 4.63 19.16 0.81
N GLU A 322 5.43 19.49 -0.21
CA GLU A 322 6.36 18.56 -0.85
C GLU A 322 7.38 17.99 0.16
N GLU A 323 7.95 18.85 1.02
CA GLU A 323 8.89 18.43 2.06
C GLU A 323 8.24 17.54 3.13
N LEU A 324 7.01 17.86 3.56
CA LEU A 324 6.27 17.05 4.54
C LEU A 324 5.78 15.71 3.97
N GLU A 325 5.50 15.63 2.67
CA GLU A 325 5.12 14.37 2.00
C GLU A 325 6.35 13.49 1.73
N MET A 326 7.47 14.08 1.34
CA MET A 326 8.74 13.36 1.19
C MET A 326 9.35 12.90 2.53
N ASN A 327 8.89 13.46 3.64
CA ASN A 327 9.29 13.03 4.98
C ASN A 327 8.80 11.63 5.32
N ILE A 328 7.84 11.06 4.57
CA ILE A 328 7.25 9.77 4.89
C ILE A 328 8.32 8.65 4.98
N GLY A 329 8.37 7.97 6.13
CA GLY A 329 9.32 6.88 6.38
C GLY A 329 10.76 7.31 6.70
N THR A 330 11.05 8.61 6.81
CA THR A 330 12.39 9.11 7.21
C THR A 330 12.56 9.11 8.74
N CYS A 331 13.81 9.04 9.21
CA CYS A 331 14.15 9.12 10.64
C CYS A 331 13.91 10.54 11.20
N ALA A 332 13.87 10.71 12.53
CA ALA A 332 13.58 12.00 13.16
C ALA A 332 14.56 13.12 12.74
N GLN A 333 15.85 12.78 12.63
CA GLN A 333 16.88 13.69 12.15
C GLN A 333 16.65 14.13 10.69
N GLY A 334 16.31 13.18 9.81
CA GLY A 334 15.97 13.48 8.41
C GLY A 334 14.74 14.37 8.27
N ASN A 335 13.69 14.11 9.08
CA ASN A 335 12.49 14.94 9.12
C ASN A 335 12.82 16.39 9.49
N LEU A 336 13.62 16.58 10.54
CA LEU A 336 14.03 17.91 10.99
C LEU A 336 14.87 18.63 9.93
N THR A 337 15.77 17.91 9.25
CA THR A 337 16.60 18.47 8.18
C THR A 337 15.79 18.98 7.00
N ARG A 338 14.81 18.20 6.55
CA ARG A 338 13.90 18.61 5.47
C ARG A 338 13.09 19.85 5.83
N VAL A 339 12.57 19.92 7.06
CA VAL A 339 11.85 21.10 7.54
C VAL A 339 12.73 22.35 7.54
N ALA A 340 13.96 22.26 8.05
CA ALA A 340 14.85 23.41 8.08
C ALA A 340 15.22 23.91 6.67
N ASN A 341 15.30 22.98 5.70
CA ASN A 341 15.60 23.30 4.31
C ASN A 341 14.50 24.09 3.60
N ILE A 342 13.27 24.17 4.13
CA ILE A 342 12.16 24.95 3.55
C ILE A 342 12.54 26.43 3.41
N LEU A 343 13.31 26.97 4.36
CA LEU A 343 13.70 28.39 4.39
C LEU A 343 15.11 28.66 3.84
N VAL A 344 15.82 27.62 3.41
CA VAL A 344 17.16 27.75 2.82
C VAL A 344 17.07 28.49 1.49
N GLY A 345 17.91 29.51 1.32
CA GLY A 345 17.83 30.42 0.17
C GLY A 345 16.69 31.45 0.22
N ILE A 346 15.89 31.48 1.29
CA ILE A 346 14.83 32.48 1.54
C ILE A 346 15.22 33.42 2.68
N LEU A 347 15.75 32.88 3.78
CA LEU A 347 16.29 33.71 4.87
C LEU A 347 17.75 34.08 4.59
N ASP A 348 18.05 35.38 4.71
CA ASP A 348 19.42 35.88 4.63
C ASP A 348 20.31 35.19 5.68
N GLY A 349 21.42 34.60 5.22
CA GLY A 349 22.35 33.84 6.06
C GLY A 349 22.08 32.33 6.11
N LEU A 350 21.07 31.81 5.40
CA LEU A 350 20.91 30.37 5.14
C LEU A 350 21.48 30.01 3.76
N ASP A 351 22.78 29.77 3.70
CA ASP A 351 23.40 29.23 2.49
C ASP A 351 23.02 27.75 2.31
N PRO A 352 22.70 27.30 1.08
CA PRO A 352 22.51 25.89 0.82
C PRO A 352 23.74 25.10 1.25
N GLN A 353 23.53 23.89 1.77
CA GLN A 353 24.65 22.97 1.97
C GLN A 353 25.45 22.89 0.68
N GLU A 354 26.79 22.90 0.82
CA GLU A 354 27.75 22.83 -0.28
C GLU A 354 27.22 21.97 -1.43
N GLU A 355 27.35 22.48 -2.67
CA GLU A 355 26.89 21.84 -3.92
C GLU A 355 26.88 20.30 -3.78
N SER A 356 25.70 19.69 -3.98
CA SER A 356 25.54 18.24 -3.80
C SER A 356 26.59 17.48 -4.61
N ARG A 357 27.04 16.30 -4.13
CA ARG A 357 28.03 15.48 -4.85
C ARG A 357 27.64 15.26 -6.31
N LEU A 358 26.35 15.06 -6.59
CA LEU A 358 25.82 14.95 -7.95
C LEU A 358 25.97 16.24 -8.77
N HIS A 359 25.76 17.41 -8.16
CA HIS A 359 25.99 18.69 -8.82
C HIS A 359 27.48 18.92 -9.12
N LYS A 360 28.36 18.61 -8.15
CA LYS A 360 29.82 18.66 -8.33
C LYS A 360 30.32 17.69 -9.41
N ILE A 361 29.77 16.47 -9.45
CA ILE A 361 30.04 15.48 -10.51
C ILE A 361 29.54 16.00 -11.86
N GLY A 362 28.30 16.49 -11.95
CA GLY A 362 27.74 17.02 -13.19
C GLY A 362 28.53 18.19 -13.76
N LYS A 363 29.05 19.07 -12.89
CA LYS A 363 29.95 20.16 -13.26
C LYS A 363 31.30 19.64 -13.77
N ALA A 364 31.94 18.71 -13.06
CA ALA A 364 33.20 18.09 -13.47
C ALA A 364 33.09 17.36 -14.82
N ILE A 365 31.96 16.66 -15.05
CA ILE A 365 31.67 16.01 -16.33
C ILE A 365 31.48 17.03 -17.45
N ASN A 366 30.76 18.13 -17.20
CA ASN A 366 30.60 19.19 -18.19
C ASN A 366 31.93 19.89 -18.52
N ASP A 367 32.81 20.05 -17.53
CA ASP A 367 34.15 20.61 -17.76
C ASP A 367 35.00 19.67 -18.62
N VAL A 368 34.95 18.36 -18.39
CA VAL A 368 35.60 17.38 -19.28
C VAL A 368 35.04 17.45 -20.69
N ARG A 369 33.71 17.45 -20.85
CA ARG A 369 33.06 17.55 -22.18
C ARG A 369 33.55 18.75 -22.99
N ARG A 370 33.81 19.89 -22.35
CA ARG A 370 34.34 21.10 -23.00
C ARG A 370 35.79 20.96 -23.49
N THR A 371 36.52 19.99 -22.96
CA THR A 371 37.92 19.71 -23.34
C THR A 371 38.05 18.59 -24.37
N LEU A 372 36.97 17.86 -24.66
CA LEU A 372 36.98 16.77 -25.64
C LEU A 372 37.05 17.33 -27.06
N THR A 373 37.84 16.69 -27.91
CA THR A 373 37.97 17.02 -29.33
C THR A 373 37.69 15.79 -30.18
N MET A 374 37.22 15.96 -31.42
CA MET A 374 36.90 14.83 -32.32
C MET A 374 38.11 13.97 -32.71
N ALA A 375 39.33 14.39 -32.35
CA ALA A 375 40.56 13.63 -32.58
C ALA A 375 40.89 12.65 -31.44
N MET A 376 40.18 12.71 -30.31
CA MET A 376 40.43 11.82 -29.16
C MET A 376 39.85 10.44 -29.42
N THR A 377 40.62 9.41 -29.11
CA THR A 377 40.17 8.02 -29.13
C THR A 377 39.23 7.74 -27.96
N ARG A 378 38.36 6.73 -28.12
CA ARG A 378 37.43 6.27 -27.06
C ARG A 378 38.15 6.01 -25.72
N SER A 379 39.33 5.40 -25.75
CA SER A 379 40.13 5.13 -24.55
C SER A 379 40.63 6.40 -23.85
N GLU A 380 40.96 7.45 -24.61
CA GLU A 380 41.38 8.75 -24.06
C GLU A 380 40.21 9.49 -23.41
N ILE A 381 39.00 9.40 -24.00
CA ILE A 381 37.76 9.96 -23.44
C ILE A 381 37.41 9.26 -22.12
N VAL A 382 37.50 7.93 -22.08
CA VAL A 382 37.27 7.14 -20.85
C VAL A 382 38.25 7.55 -19.75
N LEU A 383 39.56 7.62 -20.05
CA LEU A 383 40.58 8.00 -19.08
C LEU A 383 40.40 9.44 -18.57
N ALA A 384 40.03 10.39 -19.43
CA ALA A 384 39.77 11.78 -19.04
C ALA A 384 38.56 11.88 -18.10
N THR A 385 37.49 11.16 -18.42
CA THR A 385 36.27 11.10 -17.61
C THR A 385 36.52 10.42 -16.26
N MET A 386 37.24 9.28 -16.23
CA MET A 386 37.58 8.61 -14.97
C MET A 386 38.45 9.49 -14.07
N LYS A 387 39.43 10.22 -14.63
CA LYS A 387 40.30 11.11 -13.84
C LYS A 387 39.53 12.17 -13.05
N VAL A 388 38.41 12.67 -13.58
CA VAL A 388 37.58 13.65 -12.85
C VAL A 388 36.58 12.99 -11.90
N LEU A 389 36.24 11.72 -12.11
CA LEU A 389 35.33 10.96 -11.23
C LEU A 389 36.03 10.31 -10.02
N VAL A 390 37.31 9.95 -10.14
CA VAL A 390 38.12 9.35 -9.06
C VAL A 390 38.14 10.17 -7.75
N PRO A 391 38.30 11.50 -7.78
CA PRO A 391 38.24 12.33 -6.57
C PRO A 391 36.91 12.26 -5.81
N PHE A 392 35.84 11.79 -6.46
CA PHE A 392 34.53 11.62 -5.83
C PHE A 392 34.35 10.24 -5.17
N HIS A 393 35.38 9.38 -5.12
CA HIS A 393 35.31 8.04 -4.50
C HIS A 393 34.17 7.16 -5.05
N MET A 394 33.88 7.27 -6.35
CA MET A 394 32.90 6.40 -7.00
C MET A 394 33.50 5.01 -7.21
N THR A 395 32.66 3.98 -7.17
CA THR A 395 33.04 2.64 -7.63
C THR A 395 33.05 2.58 -9.16
N ALA A 396 33.67 1.56 -9.75
CA ALA A 396 33.68 1.39 -11.20
C ALA A 396 32.25 1.28 -11.78
N GLU A 397 31.34 0.63 -11.07
CA GLU A 397 29.93 0.51 -11.45
C GLU A 397 29.19 1.85 -11.41
N GLU A 398 29.43 2.65 -10.36
CA GLU A 398 28.86 3.99 -10.25
C GLU A 398 29.39 4.94 -11.34
N MET A 399 30.66 4.80 -11.75
CA MET A 399 31.26 5.63 -12.80
C MET A 399 30.75 5.27 -14.19
N LYS A 400 30.46 4.00 -14.45
CA LYS A 400 30.07 3.47 -15.77
C LYS A 400 29.01 4.31 -16.49
N PRO A 401 27.83 4.61 -15.92
CA PRO A 401 26.80 5.40 -16.62
C PRO A 401 27.25 6.82 -16.97
N TRP A 402 28.16 7.42 -16.20
CA TRP A 402 28.71 8.74 -16.49
C TRP A 402 29.76 8.69 -17.61
N VAL A 403 30.60 7.66 -17.60
CA VAL A 403 31.61 7.43 -18.65
C VAL A 403 30.92 7.13 -19.98
N ASP A 404 29.95 6.21 -19.99
CA ASP A 404 29.19 5.85 -21.19
C ASP A 404 28.47 7.08 -21.76
N ALA A 405 27.80 7.88 -20.91
CA ALA A 405 27.12 9.10 -21.35
C ALA A 405 28.06 10.19 -21.93
N VAL A 406 29.34 10.18 -21.58
CA VAL A 406 30.33 11.10 -22.17
C VAL A 406 30.85 10.55 -23.49
N VAL A 407 31.13 9.24 -23.57
CA VAL A 407 31.55 8.57 -24.80
C VAL A 407 30.47 8.69 -25.89
N ASP A 408 29.22 8.42 -25.55
CA ASP A 408 28.06 8.51 -26.45
C ASP A 408 27.76 9.95 -26.92
N SER A 409 28.35 10.96 -26.27
CA SER A 409 28.16 12.37 -26.66
C SER A 409 29.17 12.88 -27.68
N VAL A 410 30.19 12.07 -28.01
CA VAL A 410 31.27 12.39 -28.95
C VAL A 410 31.25 11.48 -30.19
N GLU A 411 30.64 10.30 -30.09
CA GLU A 411 30.21 9.47 -31.23
C GLU A 411 28.96 10.07 -31.90
#